data_AF-A0A6L9ZGV7-F1
#
_entry.id   AF-A0A6L9ZGV7-F1
#
_cell.length_a   1.000
_cell.length_b   1.000
_cell.length_c   1.000
_cell.angle_alpha   90.00
_cell.angle_beta   90.00
_cell.angle_gamma   90.00
#
_symmetry.space_group_name_H-M   'P 1'
#
loop_
_entity.id
_entity.type
_entity.pdbx_description
1 polymer ?
#
loop_
_entity_poly.entity_id
_entity_poly.type
_entity_poly.pdbx_seq_one_letter_code
_entity_poly.pdbx_strand_id
1 'polypeptide(L)'
;MVPTILALDFDGVLCNGLLEYFQTAWRTYCQIWKPASETPPENLAASFYPLRPVIQIGWEMPILIHALILGISEDEILQNWSTVSQSIVNSETLDRTDIAKQLDTIRDKWITTDLDGWLSL
;
A
#
# COMPACT_ATOMS: atom_id res chain seq x y z
N MET A 1 4.15 35.53 -13.35
CA MET A 1 2.74 35.46 -13.80
C MET A 1 2.11 34.32 -13.03
N VAL A 2 1.06 34.56 -12.25
CA VAL A 2 0.36 33.50 -11.51
C VAL A 2 -0.65 32.81 -12.44
N PRO A 3 -0.82 31.48 -12.33
CA PRO A 3 -1.70 30.74 -13.24
C PRO A 3 -3.15 31.19 -13.09
N THR A 4 -3.87 31.26 -14.21
CA THR A 4 -5.31 31.63 -14.24
C THR A 4 -6.19 30.54 -13.62
N ILE A 5 -5.75 29.28 -13.65
CA ILE A 5 -6.40 28.13 -13.02
C ILE A 5 -5.31 27.29 -12.33
N LEU A 6 -5.56 26.91 -11.08
CA LEU A 6 -4.74 25.99 -10.30
C LEU A 6 -5.58 24.76 -9.97
N ALA A 7 -5.18 23.58 -10.46
CA ALA A 7 -5.76 22.30 -10.09
C ALA A 7 -4.79 21.57 -9.17
N LEU A 8 -5.26 21.22 -7.97
CA LEU A 8 -4.49 20.50 -6.96
C LEU A 8 -5.22 19.19 -6.67
N ASP A 9 -4.46 18.10 -6.67
CA ASP A 9 -4.92 16.85 -6.08
C ASP A 9 -4.85 16.96 -4.54
N PHE A 10 -5.47 16.01 -3.83
CA PHE A 10 -5.45 15.97 -2.38
C PHE A 10 -4.30 15.12 -1.85
N ASP A 11 -4.26 13.83 -2.19
CA ASP A 11 -3.34 12.86 -1.60
C ASP A 11 -1.95 12.88 -2.26
N GLY A 12 -0.94 13.28 -1.48
CA GLY A 12 0.43 13.48 -1.94
C GLY A 12 0.69 14.88 -2.51
N VAL A 13 -0.29 15.78 -2.44
CA VAL A 13 -0.13 17.22 -2.76
C VAL A 13 -0.49 18.09 -1.56
N LEU A 14 -1.67 17.90 -0.97
CA LEU A 14 -2.13 18.65 0.22
C LEU A 14 -2.02 17.83 1.51
N CYS A 15 -2.25 16.52 1.43
CA CYS A 15 -2.13 15.60 2.57
C CYS A 15 -1.02 14.57 2.35
N ASN A 16 -0.26 14.28 3.41
CA ASN A 16 0.75 13.22 3.42
C ASN A 16 0.23 11.99 4.19
N GLY A 17 -0.45 11.09 3.48
CA GLY A 17 -0.93 9.82 4.02
C GLY A 17 0.06 8.65 3.88
N LEU A 18 1.31 8.89 3.44
CA LEU A 18 2.24 7.82 3.06
C LEU A 18 2.50 6.82 4.19
N LEU A 19 2.65 7.32 5.42
CA LEU A 19 2.93 6.45 6.55
C LEU A 19 1.74 5.57 6.91
N GLU A 20 0.54 6.13 6.94
CA GLU A 20 -0.71 5.36 7.15
C GLU A 20 -0.89 4.32 6.05
N TYR A 21 -0.69 4.70 4.79
CA TYR A 21 -0.79 3.80 3.64
C TYR A 21 0.13 2.60 3.79
N PHE A 22 1.39 2.84 4.12
CA PHE A 22 2.36 1.79 4.33
C PHE A 22 2.00 0.89 5.51
N GLN A 23 1.61 1.48 6.66
CA GLN A 23 1.24 0.72 7.85
C GLN A 23 0.01 -0.15 7.62
N THR A 24 -1.03 0.39 6.99
CA THR A 24 -2.25 -0.34 6.65
C THR A 24 -1.96 -1.44 5.61
N ALA A 25 -1.12 -1.16 4.60
CA ALA A 25 -0.70 -2.16 3.63
C ALA A 25 0.11 -3.30 4.28
N TRP A 26 1.08 -2.96 5.14
CA TRP A 26 1.89 -3.94 5.87
C TRP A 26 1.07 -4.80 6.82
N ARG A 27 0.15 -4.19 7.60
CA ARG A 27 -0.76 -4.94 8.47
C ARG A 27 -1.65 -5.90 7.68
N THR A 28 -2.14 -5.46 6.52
CA THR A 28 -2.94 -6.31 5.62
C THR A 28 -2.09 -7.45 5.06
N TYR A 29 -0.87 -7.15 4.64
CA TYR A 29 0.11 -8.15 4.21
C TYR A 29 0.35 -9.21 5.30
N CYS A 30 0.56 -8.80 6.55
CA CYS A 30 0.76 -9.73 7.66
C CYS A 30 -0.42 -10.68 7.88
N GLN A 31 -1.65 -10.22 7.65
CA GLN A 31 -2.83 -11.08 7.82
C GLN A 31 -3.01 -12.09 6.68
N ILE A 32 -2.66 -11.71 5.46
CA ILE A 32 -2.78 -12.58 4.27
C ILE A 32 -1.65 -13.61 4.26
N TRP A 33 -0.39 -13.15 4.34
CA TRP A 33 0.79 -14.00 4.13
C TRP A 33 1.43 -14.55 5.41
N LYS A 34 1.05 -14.04 6.59
CA LYS A 34 1.52 -14.52 7.90
C LYS A 34 3.05 -14.69 7.96
N PRO A 35 3.82 -13.62 7.70
CA PRO A 35 5.28 -13.67 7.78
C PRO A 35 5.74 -14.01 9.20
N ALA A 36 6.99 -14.46 9.34
CA ALA A 36 7.56 -14.83 10.63
C ALA A 36 7.72 -13.64 11.60
N SER A 37 7.71 -12.41 11.09
CA SER A 37 7.83 -11.17 11.84
C SER A 37 6.72 -10.20 11.43
N GLU A 38 6.06 -9.58 12.41
CA GLU A 38 5.11 -8.48 12.20
C GLU A 38 5.82 -7.12 12.09
N THR A 39 7.13 -7.07 12.28
CA THR A 39 7.94 -5.86 12.04
C THR A 39 8.36 -5.82 10.57
N PRO A 40 8.07 -4.72 9.83
CA PRO A 40 8.49 -4.60 8.44
C PRO A 40 10.02 -4.57 8.31
N PRO A 41 10.59 -5.12 7.23
CA PRO A 41 12.02 -4.97 6.93
C PRO A 41 12.43 -3.49 6.84
N GLU A 42 13.64 -3.17 7.31
CA GLU A 42 14.14 -1.79 7.50
C GLU A 42 14.01 -0.90 6.25
N ASN A 43 14.25 -1.44 5.06
CA ASN A 43 14.21 -0.69 3.80
C ASN A 43 12.88 -0.81 3.04
N LEU A 44 11.92 -1.60 3.53
CA LEU A 44 10.70 -1.88 2.78
C LEU A 44 9.86 -0.61 2.55
N ALA A 45 9.75 0.26 3.56
CA ALA A 45 9.04 1.53 3.43
C ALA A 45 9.72 2.45 2.41
N ALA A 46 11.05 2.50 2.41
CA ALA A 46 11.84 3.32 1.49
C ALA A 46 11.69 2.87 0.03
N SER A 47 11.57 1.56 -0.22
CA SER A 47 11.25 1.01 -1.54
C SER A 47 9.77 1.16 -1.91
N PHE A 48 8.86 1.14 -0.94
CA PHE A 48 7.42 1.27 -1.18
C PHE A 48 7.01 2.69 -1.59
N TYR A 49 7.51 3.73 -0.92
CA TYR A 49 7.03 5.11 -1.13
C TYR A 49 7.20 5.63 -2.58
N PRO A 50 8.34 5.42 -3.27
CA PRO A 50 8.50 5.85 -4.66
C PRO A 50 7.55 5.14 -5.63
N LEU A 51 7.08 3.95 -5.27
CA LEU A 51 6.21 3.11 -6.10
C LEU A 51 4.73 3.45 -5.94
N ARG A 52 4.34 4.34 -5.01
CA ARG A 52 2.94 4.77 -4.85
C ARG A 52 2.23 5.10 -6.17
N PRO A 53 2.84 5.80 -7.15
CA PRO A 53 2.16 6.15 -8.40
C PRO A 53 1.65 4.96 -9.23
N VAL A 54 2.14 3.73 -9.00
CA VAL A 54 1.62 2.55 -9.71
C VAL A 54 0.29 2.06 -9.15
N ILE A 55 -0.02 2.41 -7.89
CA ILE A 55 -1.26 2.02 -7.23
C ILE A 55 -2.42 2.85 -7.79
N GLN A 56 -3.39 2.15 -8.37
CA GLN A 56 -4.63 2.71 -8.90
C GLN A 56 -5.81 2.43 -7.96
N ILE A 57 -5.77 1.31 -7.24
CA ILE A 57 -6.86 0.86 -6.37
C ILE A 57 -6.29 0.35 -5.05
N GLY A 58 -6.95 0.65 -3.92
CA GLY A 58 -6.39 0.37 -2.59
C GLY A 58 -6.00 -1.09 -2.29
N TRP A 59 -6.66 -2.08 -2.91
CA TRP A 59 -6.29 -3.49 -2.74
C TRP A 59 -4.90 -3.84 -3.31
N GLU A 60 -4.33 -2.98 -4.15
CA GLU A 60 -3.01 -3.18 -4.75
C GLU A 60 -1.88 -2.89 -3.75
N MET A 61 -2.12 -2.12 -2.68
CA MET A 61 -1.06 -1.75 -1.73
C MET A 61 -0.41 -2.96 -1.03
N PRO A 62 -1.17 -3.93 -0.47
CA PRO A 62 -0.58 -5.13 0.12
C PRO A 62 0.09 -6.04 -0.91
N ILE A 63 -0.39 -6.01 -2.17
CA ILE A 63 0.23 -6.74 -3.29
C ILE A 63 1.57 -6.14 -3.65
N LEU A 64 1.70 -4.81 -3.59
CA LEU A 64 2.97 -4.11 -3.82
C LEU A 64 3.99 -4.45 -2.74
N ILE A 65 3.55 -4.51 -1.48
CA ILE A 65 4.38 -5.02 -0.38
C ILE A 65 4.86 -6.45 -0.67
N HIS A 66 3.95 -7.34 -1.09
CA HIS A 66 4.31 -8.73 -1.38
C HIS A 66 5.26 -8.84 -2.57
N ALA A 67 5.08 -8.05 -3.63
CA ALA A 67 6.00 -7.98 -4.77
C ALA A 67 7.43 -7.60 -4.33
N LEU A 68 7.55 -6.61 -3.45
CA LEU A 68 8.84 -6.20 -2.88
C LEU A 68 9.46 -7.30 -2.00
N ILE A 69 8.66 -8.00 -1.19
CA ILE A 69 9.13 -9.14 -0.39
C ILE A 69 9.60 -10.30 -1.27
N LEU A 70 8.93 -10.56 -2.39
CA LEU A 70 9.34 -11.55 -3.40
C LEU A 70 10.60 -11.14 -4.16
N GLY A 71 11.10 -9.92 -3.96
CA GLY A 71 12.31 -9.41 -4.60
C GLY A 71 12.12 -8.95 -6.04
N ILE A 72 10.89 -8.64 -6.46
CA ILE A 72 10.62 -8.01 -7.75
C ILE A 72 11.24 -6.61 -7.73
N SER A 73 12.01 -6.27 -8.76
CA SER A 73 12.72 -4.98 -8.81
C SER A 73 11.75 -3.80 -8.92
N GLU A 74 12.16 -2.66 -8.36
CA GLU A 74 11.39 -1.41 -8.43
C GLU A 74 11.14 -0.98 -9.88
N ASP A 75 12.13 -1.17 -10.77
CA ASP A 75 12.00 -0.87 -12.20
C ASP A 75 10.91 -1.73 -12.89
N GLU A 76 10.86 -3.03 -12.57
CA GLU A 76 9.85 -3.94 -13.13
C GLU A 76 8.45 -3.57 -12.62
N ILE A 77 8.34 -3.22 -11.34
CA ILE A 77 7.10 -2.75 -10.75
C ILE A 77 6.64 -1.45 -11.43
N LEU A 78 7.52 -0.48 -11.64
CA LEU A 78 7.19 0.81 -12.27
C LEU A 78 6.72 0.64 -13.72
N GLN A 79 7.33 -0.27 -14.47
CA GLN A 79 7.05 -0.44 -15.90
C GLN A 79 5.85 -1.37 -16.15
N ASN A 80 5.69 -2.42 -15.34
CA ASN A 80 4.81 -3.54 -15.66
C ASN A 80 3.82 -3.89 -14.52
N TRP A 81 3.45 -2.91 -13.68
CA TRP A 81 2.66 -3.15 -12.47
C TRP A 81 1.41 -4.00 -12.68
N SER A 82 0.59 -3.72 -13.70
CA SER A 82 -0.65 -4.47 -13.92
C SER A 82 -0.39 -5.96 -14.16
N THR A 83 0.72 -6.29 -14.81
CA THR A 83 1.12 -7.68 -15.08
C THR A 83 1.64 -8.33 -13.81
N VAL A 84 2.49 -7.63 -13.05
CA VAL A 84 3.03 -8.10 -11.77
C VAL A 84 1.90 -8.39 -10.77
N SER A 85 1.00 -7.43 -10.55
CA SER A 85 -0.10 -7.55 -9.60
C SER A 85 -1.08 -8.66 -10.01
N GLN A 86 -1.42 -8.75 -11.29
CA GLN A 86 -2.27 -9.81 -11.82
C GLN A 86 -1.63 -11.20 -11.69
N SER A 87 -0.31 -11.29 -11.91
CA SER A 87 0.43 -12.53 -11.75
C SER A 87 0.34 -13.03 -10.31
N ILE A 88 0.62 -12.17 -9.33
CA ILE A 88 0.54 -12.51 -7.89
C ILE A 88 -0.86 -12.96 -7.52
N VAL A 89 -1.88 -12.17 -7.89
CA VAL A 89 -3.29 -12.49 -7.59
C VAL A 89 -3.68 -13.85 -8.15
N ASN A 90 -3.25 -14.17 -9.37
CA ASN A 90 -3.60 -15.43 -10.02
C ASN A 90 -2.81 -16.62 -9.47
N SER A 91 -1.50 -16.47 -9.26
CA SER A 91 -0.65 -17.56 -8.79
C SER A 91 -1.02 -18.01 -7.38
N GLU A 92 -1.54 -17.10 -6.57
CA GLU A 92 -1.89 -17.35 -5.17
C GLU A 92 -3.41 -17.43 -4.94
N THR A 93 -4.20 -17.38 -6.01
CA THR A 93 -5.68 -17.50 -5.98
C THR A 93 -6.33 -16.49 -5.02
N LEU A 94 -5.85 -15.24 -5.06
CA LEU A 94 -6.34 -14.18 -4.18
C LEU A 94 -7.62 -13.55 -4.75
N ASP A 95 -8.56 -13.18 -3.88
CA ASP A 95 -9.70 -12.35 -4.25
C ASP A 95 -9.44 -10.88 -3.91
N ARG A 96 -9.42 -10.03 -4.95
CA ARG A 96 -9.19 -8.58 -4.82
C ARG A 96 -10.21 -7.91 -3.90
N THR A 97 -11.45 -8.39 -3.94
CA THR A 97 -12.56 -7.88 -3.12
C THR A 97 -12.29 -8.16 -1.65
N ASP A 98 -11.76 -9.34 -1.34
CA ASP A 98 -11.48 -9.72 0.04
C ASP A 98 -10.23 -9.00 0.56
N ILE A 99 -9.21 -8.79 -0.28
CA ILE A 99 -8.07 -7.92 0.07
C ILE A 99 -8.56 -6.50 0.38
N ALA A 100 -9.41 -5.93 -0.47
CA ALA A 100 -9.97 -4.59 -0.27
C ALA A 100 -10.73 -4.50 1.07
N LYS A 101 -11.64 -5.46 1.34
CA LYS A 101 -12.40 -5.51 2.60
C LYS A 101 -11.49 -5.65 3.81
N GLN A 102 -10.42 -6.45 3.71
CA GLN A 102 -9.49 -6.66 4.80
C GLN A 102 -8.70 -5.39 5.10
N LEU A 103 -8.23 -4.70 4.07
CA LEU A 103 -7.57 -3.40 4.18
C LEU A 103 -8.48 -2.37 4.87
N ASP A 104 -9.73 -2.23 4.41
CA ASP A 104 -10.71 -1.32 5.02
C ASP A 104 -10.99 -1.70 6.48
N THR A 105 -11.19 -2.99 6.76
CA THR A 105 -11.45 -3.48 8.12
C THR A 105 -10.29 -3.19 9.08
N ILE A 106 -9.05 -3.33 8.62
CA ILE A 106 -7.86 -3.05 9.43
C ILE A 106 -7.79 -1.57 9.76
N ARG A 107 -8.00 -0.71 8.75
CA ARG A 107 -8.01 0.75 8.95
C ARG A 107 -9.09 1.17 9.93
N ASP A 108 -10.32 0.70 9.72
CA ASP A 108 -11.47 1.05 10.56
C ASP A 108 -11.29 0.57 12.00
N LYS A 109 -10.77 -0.66 12.18
CA LYS A 109 -10.43 -1.18 13.51
C LYS A 109 -9.37 -0.32 14.17
N TRP A 110 -8.30 0.04 13.47
CA TRP A 110 -7.23 0.85 14.06
C TRP A 110 -7.74 2.20 14.53
N ILE A 111 -8.50 2.90 13.68
CA ILE A 111 -9.16 4.18 14.04
C ILE A 111 -10.07 4.01 15.27
N THR A 112 -10.82 2.91 15.34
CA THR A 112 -11.76 2.66 16.43
C THR A 112 -11.06 2.31 17.75
N THR A 113 -9.97 1.54 17.70
CA THR A 113 -9.30 1.01 18.89
C THR A 113 -8.19 1.90 19.41
N ASP A 114 -7.55 2.68 18.54
CA ASP A 114 -6.36 3.47 18.83
C ASP A 114 -6.27 4.67 17.88
N LEU A 115 -7.21 5.60 18.04
CA LEU A 115 -7.27 6.83 17.24
C LEU A 115 -6.00 7.68 17.42
N ASP A 116 -5.50 7.79 18.65
CA ASP A 116 -4.31 8.58 18.95
C ASP A 116 -3.08 8.00 18.28
N GLY A 117 -2.89 6.67 18.33
CA GLY A 117 -1.82 5.99 17.60
C GLY A 117 -1.93 6.16 16.09
N TRP A 118 -3.15 6.12 15.53
CA TRP A 118 -3.39 6.40 14.12
C TRP A 118 -3.07 7.86 13.73
N LEU A 119 -3.41 8.83 14.58
CA LEU A 119 -3.12 10.26 14.36
C LEU A 119 -1.66 10.65 14.60
N SER A 120 -0.93 9.85 15.39
CA SER A 120 0.47 10.11 15.76
C SER A 120 1.51 9.65 14.74
N LEU A 121 1.07 9.06 13.63
CA LEU A 121 1.92 8.65 12.51
C LEU A 121 2.64 9.85 11.90
#